data_AF-A0A078FWU6-F1
#
_entry.id   AF-A0A078FWU6-F1
#
_cell.length_a   1.000
_cell.length_b   1.000
_cell.length_c   1.000
_cell.angle_alpha   90.00
_cell.angle_beta   90.00
_cell.angle_gamma   90.00
#
_symmetry.space_group_name_H-M   'P 1'
#
loop_
_entity.id
_entity.type
_entity.pdbx_description
1 polymer ?
#
loop_
_entity_poly.entity_id
_entity_poly.type
_entity_poly.pdbx_seq_one_letter_code
_entity_poly.pdbx_strand_id
1 'polypeptide(L)'
;MKLRRILGSVSRLATEKLSSSSRCPSRQIFTASQRNAGGDHSEALPGKHIEWASLGSVRNSRAKTKSPEELTSIWDDYHLGRGHIGITMKAQLYRLLEQRAAECRYFVIPLWRGNGYITMFAQVEAPHMIFTGLEDYKARGTEAAPYLTSTFYTELSETKDLVFIRGDVVFTSKLTDEEAKWLMETAQSFYLNDTRYKLLERFNKHTHDFEFKDVLQALDMPVL
;
A
#
# COMPACT_ATOMS: atom_id res chain seq x y z
N MET A 1 -19.66 -14.86 2.74
CA MET A 1 -20.68 -14.11 3.54
C MET A 1 -20.08 -12.91 4.29
N LYS A 2 -19.03 -13.09 5.11
CA LYS A 2 -18.42 -12.04 5.98
C LYS A 2 -18.17 -10.68 5.28
N LEU A 3 -17.46 -10.68 4.14
CA LEU A 3 -17.15 -9.47 3.36
C LEU A 3 -18.39 -8.63 2.97
N ARG A 4 -19.52 -9.25 2.57
CA ARG A 4 -20.75 -8.50 2.23
C ARG A 4 -21.38 -7.81 3.45
N ARG A 5 -21.20 -8.34 4.68
CA ARG A 5 -21.61 -7.63 5.92
C ARG A 5 -20.70 -6.43 6.19
N ILE A 6 -19.39 -6.60 6.03
CA ILE A 6 -18.40 -5.53 6.20
C ILE A 6 -18.69 -4.35 5.25
N LEU A 7 -18.85 -4.63 3.95
CA LEU A 7 -19.24 -3.61 2.97
C LEU A 7 -20.61 -2.98 3.26
N GLY A 8 -21.57 -3.75 3.79
CA GLY A 8 -22.89 -3.25 4.20
C GLY A 8 -22.87 -2.30 5.41
N SER A 9 -21.89 -2.44 6.32
CA SER A 9 -21.62 -1.43 7.37
C SER A 9 -20.92 -0.20 6.78
N VAL A 10 -19.90 -0.40 5.93
CA VAL A 10 -19.16 0.69 5.27
C VAL A 10 -20.03 1.52 4.32
N SER A 11 -21.09 0.94 3.74
CA SER A 11 -22.08 1.67 2.94
C SER A 11 -22.84 2.72 3.76
N ARG A 12 -23.22 2.38 5.01
CA ARG A 12 -23.89 3.33 5.92
C ARG A 12 -22.97 4.46 6.34
N LEU A 13 -21.71 4.15 6.66
CA LEU A 13 -20.68 5.15 7.01
C LEU A 13 -20.39 6.16 5.89
N ALA A 14 -20.68 5.82 4.63
CA ALA A 14 -20.54 6.72 3.48
C ALA A 14 -21.84 7.44 3.08
N THR A 15 -22.94 7.24 3.82
CA THR A 15 -24.24 7.90 3.55
C THR A 15 -24.36 9.26 4.27
N GLU A 16 -23.52 9.54 5.26
CA GLU A 16 -23.47 10.83 5.93
C GLU A 16 -22.67 11.85 5.09
N LYS A 17 -23.34 12.95 4.70
CA LYS A 17 -22.78 14.14 4.02
C LYS A 17 -22.23 13.94 2.59
N LEU A 18 -23.10 13.60 1.63
CA LEU A 18 -22.92 13.95 0.21
C LEU A 18 -24.17 14.62 -0.38
N SER A 19 -24.39 15.90 -0.04
CA SER A 19 -25.53 16.70 -0.51
C SER A 19 -25.11 18.07 -1.07
N SER A 20 -24.39 18.07 -2.19
CA SER A 20 -24.28 19.22 -3.10
C SER A 20 -24.08 18.73 -4.54
N SER A 21 -24.65 19.45 -5.51
CA SER A 21 -24.83 18.95 -6.88
C SER A 21 -24.09 19.78 -7.93
N SER A 22 -23.57 19.08 -8.94
CA SER A 22 -23.40 19.62 -10.30
C SER A 22 -23.37 18.45 -11.31
N ARG A 23 -23.46 18.74 -12.62
CA ARG A 23 -23.58 17.73 -13.69
C ARG A 23 -22.70 18.07 -14.89
N CYS A 24 -22.37 17.04 -15.68
CA CYS A 24 -21.94 17.10 -17.09
C CYS A 24 -20.54 17.68 -17.40
N PRO A 25 -19.96 17.42 -18.60
CA PRO A 25 -20.14 16.29 -19.53
C PRO A 25 -18.80 15.63 -19.96
N SER A 26 -18.84 14.73 -20.96
CA SER A 26 -17.73 13.84 -21.39
C SER A 26 -16.95 14.32 -22.63
N ARG A 27 -15.81 13.65 -22.91
CA ARG A 27 -14.87 13.78 -24.07
C ARG A 27 -13.89 14.98 -23.95
N GLN A 28 -12.71 14.98 -24.59
CA GLN A 28 -12.22 14.16 -25.71
C GLN A 28 -10.70 13.84 -25.63
N ILE A 29 -10.20 13.01 -26.56
CA ILE A 29 -8.80 12.55 -26.70
C ILE A 29 -7.91 13.64 -27.30
N PHE A 30 -6.65 13.76 -26.86
CA PHE A 30 -5.54 14.29 -27.68
C PHE A 30 -4.20 13.58 -27.37
N THR A 31 -3.26 13.66 -28.32
CA THR A 31 -2.02 12.88 -28.35
C THR A 31 -0.76 13.77 -28.37
N ALA A 32 0.29 13.33 -27.66
CA ALA A 32 1.68 13.78 -27.85
C ALA A 32 2.58 12.53 -27.69
N SER A 33 3.26 12.03 -28.73
CA SER A 33 4.39 12.61 -29.49
C SER A 33 5.72 12.39 -28.77
N GLN A 34 6.49 11.41 -29.25
CA GLN A 34 7.84 11.12 -28.80
C GLN A 34 8.82 12.24 -29.23
N ARG A 35 9.79 12.54 -28.38
CA ARG A 35 11.09 13.10 -28.78
C ARG A 35 12.19 12.46 -27.93
N ASN A 36 13.38 12.31 -28.51
CA ASN A 36 14.46 11.50 -27.95
C ASN A 36 15.81 12.13 -28.30
N ALA A 37 16.87 11.71 -27.59
CA ALA A 37 18.23 12.26 -27.59
C ALA A 37 18.37 13.72 -27.05
N GLY A 38 19.47 14.07 -26.38
CA GLY A 38 20.57 13.20 -25.94
C GLY A 38 21.67 13.98 -25.21
N GLY A 39 22.44 13.28 -24.37
CA GLY A 39 23.57 13.83 -23.63
C GLY A 39 24.25 12.71 -22.85
N ASP A 40 25.41 12.25 -23.34
CA ASP A 40 26.23 11.19 -22.74
C ASP A 40 27.47 11.81 -22.09
N HIS A 41 27.90 11.25 -20.96
CA HIS A 41 29.31 11.03 -20.64
C HIS A 41 29.43 10.12 -19.40
N SER A 42 29.79 8.84 -19.63
CA SER A 42 30.57 7.94 -18.74
C SER A 42 30.28 7.96 -17.22
N GLU A 43 29.97 6.83 -16.58
CA GLU A 43 30.75 5.60 -16.67
C GLU A 43 29.87 4.33 -16.73
N ALA A 44 29.78 3.71 -17.91
CA ALA A 44 28.96 2.52 -18.13
C ALA A 44 29.71 1.24 -17.74
N LEU A 45 29.48 0.73 -16.52
CA LEU A 45 30.07 -0.53 -16.07
C LEU A 45 29.56 -1.74 -16.91
N PRO A 46 30.45 -2.50 -17.56
CA PRO A 46 30.04 -3.55 -18.51
C PRO A 46 29.69 -4.85 -17.78
N GLY A 47 28.39 -5.14 -17.60
CA GLY A 47 27.99 -6.36 -16.90
C GLY A 47 26.48 -6.60 -16.76
N LYS A 48 25.80 -6.84 -17.89
CA LYS A 48 24.44 -7.42 -18.03
C LYS A 48 23.59 -7.52 -16.76
N HIS A 49 22.59 -6.65 -16.66
CA HIS A 49 21.21 -7.06 -16.38
C HIS A 49 21.00 -7.96 -15.13
N ILE A 50 21.50 -7.52 -13.97
CA ILE A 50 21.46 -8.29 -12.71
C ILE A 50 20.02 -8.39 -12.17
N GLU A 51 19.26 -9.33 -12.72
CA GLU A 51 18.28 -10.21 -12.08
C GLU A 51 17.91 -9.84 -10.62
N TRP A 52 17.02 -8.87 -10.49
CA TRP A 52 16.65 -8.30 -9.18
C TRP A 52 15.14 -8.29 -8.91
N ALA A 53 14.31 -8.24 -9.97
CA ALA A 53 12.85 -8.34 -9.88
C ALA A 53 12.35 -9.76 -9.50
N SER A 54 13.26 -10.61 -9.02
CA SER A 54 13.05 -12.01 -8.65
C SER A 54 14.03 -12.42 -7.55
N LEU A 55 13.69 -13.49 -6.83
CA LEU A 55 14.35 -14.06 -5.65
C LEU A 55 15.84 -14.43 -5.82
N GLY A 56 16.39 -14.33 -7.04
CA GLY A 56 17.80 -14.64 -7.35
C GLY A 56 18.81 -13.73 -6.65
N SER A 57 18.56 -12.42 -6.58
CA SER A 57 19.54 -11.46 -6.04
C SER A 57 19.80 -11.64 -4.54
N VAL A 58 18.78 -12.01 -3.76
CA VAL A 58 18.93 -12.27 -2.31
C VAL A 58 19.70 -13.58 -2.05
N ARG A 59 19.63 -14.56 -2.97
CA ARG A 59 20.46 -15.77 -2.95
C ARG A 59 21.92 -15.53 -3.34
N ASN A 60 22.28 -14.35 -3.84
CA ASN A 60 23.65 -14.01 -4.20
C ASN A 60 24.55 -13.96 -2.95
N SER A 61 25.77 -14.49 -3.03
CA SER A 61 26.72 -14.51 -1.90
C SER A 61 27.01 -13.11 -1.35
N ARG A 62 26.93 -12.09 -2.21
CA ARG A 62 27.11 -10.66 -1.88
C ARG A 62 26.07 -10.10 -0.89
N ALA A 63 24.88 -10.70 -0.77
CA ALA A 63 23.88 -10.30 0.21
C ALA A 63 24.20 -10.86 1.61
N LYS A 64 24.74 -12.08 1.68
CA LYS A 64 25.10 -12.74 2.94
C LYS A 64 26.19 -11.98 3.71
N THR A 65 27.14 -11.38 3.00
CA THR A 65 28.28 -10.64 3.57
C THR A 65 27.95 -9.22 4.02
N LYS A 66 26.74 -8.70 3.75
CA LYS A 66 26.35 -7.31 4.03
C LYS A 66 25.63 -7.12 5.35
N SER A 67 25.72 -5.93 5.92
CA SER A 67 24.90 -5.55 7.08
C SER A 67 23.43 -5.30 6.67
N PRO A 68 22.46 -5.36 7.60
CA PRO A 68 21.07 -4.99 7.31
C PRO A 68 20.94 -3.54 6.79
N GLU A 69 21.79 -2.64 7.26
CA GLU A 69 21.81 -1.22 6.88
C GLU A 69 22.32 -1.02 5.44
N GLU A 70 23.41 -1.69 5.04
CA GLU A 70 23.86 -1.73 3.64
C GLU A 70 22.75 -2.29 2.72
N LEU A 71 22.07 -3.34 3.17
CA LEU A 71 21.00 -4.02 2.43
C LEU A 71 19.77 -3.13 2.28
N THR A 72 19.44 -2.33 3.30
CA THR A 72 18.38 -1.30 3.24
C THR A 72 18.76 -0.17 2.28
N SER A 73 19.97 0.38 2.35
CA SER A 73 20.40 1.41 1.38
C SER A 73 20.25 0.91 -0.06
N ILE A 74 20.76 -0.29 -0.35
CA ILE A 74 20.68 -0.90 -1.68
C ILE A 74 19.23 -1.10 -2.14
N TRP A 75 18.30 -1.39 -1.22
CA TRP A 75 16.88 -1.55 -1.53
C TRP A 75 16.20 -0.20 -1.84
N ASP A 76 16.55 0.85 -1.10
CA ASP A 76 15.99 2.19 -1.30
C ASP A 76 16.58 2.86 -2.55
N ASP A 77 17.91 2.84 -2.70
CA ASP A 77 18.66 3.29 -3.90
C ASP A 77 18.20 2.59 -5.18
N TYR A 78 17.77 1.32 -5.06
CA TYR A 78 17.22 0.58 -6.19
C TYR A 78 15.87 1.15 -6.66
N HIS A 79 14.95 1.42 -5.74
CA HIS A 79 13.56 1.78 -6.09
C HIS A 79 13.43 3.26 -6.47
N LEU A 80 14.38 4.09 -6.01
CA LEU A 80 14.46 5.51 -6.29
C LEU A 80 14.31 5.84 -7.79
N GLY A 81 13.28 6.61 -8.11
CA GLY A 81 12.99 7.07 -9.48
C GLY A 81 12.43 5.99 -10.44
N ARG A 82 12.01 4.82 -9.95
CA ARG A 82 11.54 3.71 -10.80
C ARG A 82 10.02 3.47 -10.80
N GLY A 83 9.21 4.33 -10.19
CA GLY A 83 7.75 4.15 -10.07
C GLY A 83 7.37 2.98 -9.16
N HIS A 84 8.22 2.71 -8.17
CA HIS A 84 8.08 1.62 -7.20
C HIS A 84 8.52 2.13 -5.83
N ILE A 85 7.90 1.60 -4.77
CA ILE A 85 8.14 2.05 -3.39
C ILE A 85 8.94 1.00 -2.64
N GLY A 86 10.14 1.37 -2.19
CA GLY A 86 10.91 0.60 -1.20
C GLY A 86 10.51 0.99 0.23
N ILE A 87 10.21 -0.02 1.04
CA ILE A 87 10.18 0.06 2.52
C ILE A 87 10.88 -1.19 3.07
N THR A 88 11.43 -1.11 4.27
CA THR A 88 12.01 -2.26 4.99
C THR A 88 11.41 -2.36 6.40
N MET A 89 11.36 -3.57 6.97
CA MET A 89 10.99 -3.75 8.38
C MET A 89 11.73 -4.92 9.03
N LYS A 90 11.66 -4.98 10.37
CA LYS A 90 12.20 -6.12 11.13
C LYS A 90 11.36 -7.37 10.96
N ALA A 91 12.00 -8.54 10.94
CA ALA A 91 11.31 -9.83 10.82
C ALA A 91 10.42 -10.16 12.03
N GLN A 92 10.72 -9.62 13.21
CA GLN A 92 9.81 -9.68 14.36
C GLN A 92 8.50 -8.88 14.11
N LEU A 93 8.59 -7.70 13.48
CA LEU A 93 7.42 -6.88 13.16
C LEU A 93 6.58 -7.54 12.05
N TYR A 94 7.22 -8.08 11.00
CA TYR A 94 6.51 -8.80 9.95
C TYR A 94 5.68 -9.96 10.51
N ARG A 95 6.24 -10.78 11.41
CA ARG A 95 5.51 -11.90 12.04
C ARG A 95 4.31 -11.45 12.87
N LEU A 96 4.43 -10.35 13.62
CA LEU A 96 3.30 -9.76 14.36
C LEU A 96 2.20 -9.27 13.39
N LEU A 97 2.58 -8.64 12.29
CA LEU A 97 1.67 -8.16 11.26
C LEU A 97 0.95 -9.33 10.56
N GLU A 98 1.69 -10.37 10.18
CA GLU A 98 1.17 -11.58 9.52
C GLU A 98 0.17 -12.32 10.42
N GLN A 99 0.52 -12.54 11.69
CA GLN A 99 -0.38 -13.13 12.69
C GLN A 99 -1.68 -12.33 12.83
N ARG A 100 -1.58 -11.00 12.95
CA ARG A 100 -2.75 -10.11 13.10
C ARG A 100 -3.60 -10.03 11.83
N ALA A 101 -2.96 -10.02 10.66
CA ALA A 101 -3.63 -10.06 9.37
C ALA A 101 -4.40 -11.37 9.12
N ALA A 102 -3.89 -12.51 9.61
CA ALA A 102 -4.57 -13.80 9.46
C ALA A 102 -6.00 -13.79 10.02
N GLU A 103 -6.23 -13.12 11.17
CA GLU A 103 -7.56 -12.94 11.76
C GLU A 103 -8.33 -11.74 11.19
N CYS A 104 -7.63 -10.64 10.92
CA CYS A 104 -8.18 -9.32 10.60
C CYS A 104 -7.75 -8.81 9.22
N ARG A 105 -8.08 -9.57 8.17
CA ARG A 105 -7.62 -9.34 6.78
C ARG A 105 -8.05 -8.04 6.10
N TYR A 106 -9.06 -7.32 6.61
CA TYR A 106 -9.67 -6.19 5.91
C TYR A 106 -9.56 -4.89 6.72
N PHE A 107 -9.38 -3.75 6.06
CA PHE A 107 -9.53 -2.45 6.72
C PHE A 107 -9.94 -1.33 5.74
N VAL A 108 -10.27 -0.15 6.28
CA VAL A 108 -10.53 1.07 5.52
C VAL A 108 -9.63 2.19 6.03
N ILE A 109 -8.90 2.83 5.11
CA ILE A 109 -7.92 3.88 5.43
C ILE A 109 -8.35 5.17 4.69
N PRO A 110 -8.58 6.29 5.39
CA PRO A 110 -8.74 7.59 4.75
C PRO A 110 -7.38 8.06 4.19
N LEU A 111 -7.33 8.44 2.92
CA LEU A 111 -6.22 9.13 2.28
C LEU A 111 -6.62 10.60 2.08
N TRP A 112 -5.96 11.52 2.80
CA TRP A 112 -6.31 12.93 2.78
C TRP A 112 -5.97 13.59 1.43
N ARG A 113 -6.91 14.34 0.87
CA ARG A 113 -6.78 15.08 -0.40
C ARG A 113 -7.53 16.40 -0.34
N GLY A 114 -6.78 17.50 -0.44
CA GLY A 114 -7.34 18.85 -0.46
C GLY A 114 -8.12 19.16 0.83
N ASN A 115 -9.44 19.29 0.70
CA ASN A 115 -10.37 19.64 1.78
C ASN A 115 -11.13 18.44 2.38
N GLY A 116 -10.71 17.20 2.09
CA GLY A 116 -11.31 15.99 2.64
C GLY A 116 -10.42 14.77 2.44
N TYR A 117 -11.01 13.58 2.30
CA TYR A 117 -10.29 12.34 2.03
C TYR A 117 -11.02 11.47 1.01
N ILE A 118 -10.27 10.59 0.33
CA ILE A 118 -10.84 9.39 -0.30
C ILE A 118 -10.61 8.20 0.61
N THR A 119 -11.51 7.21 0.62
CA THR A 119 -11.31 5.99 1.42
C THR A 119 -10.73 4.87 0.56
N MET A 120 -9.64 4.28 1.03
CA MET A 120 -9.02 3.09 0.46
C MET A 120 -9.47 1.85 1.23
N PHE A 121 -9.92 0.82 0.52
CA PHE A 121 -10.14 -0.51 1.07
C PHE A 121 -8.83 -1.31 1.00
N ALA A 122 -8.33 -1.73 2.15
CA ALA A 122 -7.12 -2.54 2.28
C ALA A 122 -7.50 -4.01 2.51
N GLN A 123 -6.91 -4.90 1.73
CA GLN A 123 -6.95 -6.35 1.91
C GLN A 123 -5.55 -6.87 2.19
N VAL A 124 -5.40 -7.76 3.18
CA VAL A 124 -4.13 -8.41 3.50
C VAL A 124 -4.28 -9.92 3.37
N GLU A 125 -3.42 -10.51 2.55
CA GLU A 125 -3.30 -11.94 2.30
C GLU A 125 -1.81 -12.21 2.11
N ALA A 126 -1.12 -12.44 3.24
CA ALA A 126 0.33 -12.56 3.30
C ALA A 126 0.87 -13.59 2.28
N PRO A 127 1.93 -13.26 1.51
CA PRO A 127 2.84 -12.12 1.67
C PRO A 127 2.42 -10.83 0.95
N HIS A 128 1.13 -10.63 0.64
CA HIS A 128 0.64 -9.47 -0.12
C HIS A 128 -0.32 -8.56 0.64
N MET A 129 -0.32 -7.28 0.26
CA MET A 129 -1.38 -6.31 0.54
C MET A 129 -1.94 -5.72 -0.75
N ILE A 130 -3.24 -5.46 -0.78
CA ILE A 130 -3.94 -4.92 -1.94
C ILE A 130 -4.77 -3.71 -1.48
N PHE A 131 -4.60 -2.58 -2.14
CA PHE A 131 -5.30 -1.32 -1.84
C PHE A 131 -6.13 -0.89 -3.03
N THR A 132 -7.45 -0.83 -2.85
CA THR A 132 -8.42 -0.46 -3.91
C THR A 132 -9.26 0.73 -3.44
N GLY A 133 -9.61 1.66 -4.33
CA GLY A 133 -10.56 2.73 -3.98
C GLY A 133 -11.89 2.15 -3.51
N LEU A 134 -12.38 2.58 -2.34
CA LEU A 134 -13.56 1.97 -1.70
C LEU A 134 -14.82 2.04 -2.58
N GLU A 135 -15.06 3.17 -3.25
CA GLU A 135 -16.23 3.32 -4.13
C GLU A 135 -16.12 2.47 -5.40
N ASP A 136 -14.91 2.30 -5.92
CA ASP A 136 -14.65 1.35 -7.02
C ASP A 136 -14.92 -0.10 -6.56
N TYR A 137 -14.50 -0.46 -5.33
CA TYR A 137 -14.76 -1.77 -4.75
C TYR A 137 -16.24 -2.02 -4.41
N LYS A 138 -16.98 -0.99 -3.99
CA LYS A 138 -18.45 -1.06 -3.86
C LYS A 138 -19.13 -1.28 -5.22
N ALA A 139 -18.63 -0.63 -6.28
CA ALA A 139 -19.22 -0.70 -7.62
C ALA A 139 -18.89 -2.01 -8.39
N ARG A 140 -17.68 -2.56 -8.22
CA ARG A 140 -17.18 -3.72 -9.01
C ARG A 140 -16.74 -4.92 -8.18
N GLY A 141 -16.75 -4.84 -6.85
CA GLY A 141 -16.33 -5.94 -5.97
C GLY A 141 -14.89 -6.38 -6.28
N THR A 142 -14.69 -7.68 -6.45
CA THR A 142 -13.39 -8.28 -6.80
C THR A 142 -12.90 -7.95 -8.21
N GLU A 143 -13.73 -7.35 -9.07
CA GLU A 143 -13.33 -6.83 -10.40
C GLU A 143 -12.87 -5.35 -10.32
N ALA A 144 -12.89 -4.75 -9.13
CA ALA A 144 -12.29 -3.44 -8.90
C ALA A 144 -10.75 -3.55 -8.89
N ALA A 145 -10.14 -3.15 -10.02
CA ALA A 145 -8.69 -3.13 -10.16
C ALA A 145 -8.02 -2.33 -9.02
N PRO A 146 -6.96 -2.86 -8.39
CA PRO A 146 -6.31 -2.20 -7.26
C PRO A 146 -5.55 -0.95 -7.72
N TYR A 147 -5.43 0.04 -6.85
CA TYR A 147 -4.61 1.23 -7.10
C TYR A 147 -3.13 0.97 -6.78
N LEU A 148 -2.88 0.14 -5.76
CA LEU A 148 -1.57 -0.22 -5.24
C LEU A 148 -1.60 -1.68 -4.76
N THR A 149 -0.55 -2.42 -5.08
CA THR A 149 -0.26 -3.72 -4.47
C THR A 149 1.09 -3.68 -3.79
N SER A 150 1.24 -4.37 -2.66
CA SER A 150 2.51 -4.50 -1.95
C SER A 150 2.84 -5.96 -1.69
N THR A 151 4.13 -6.29 -1.73
CA THR A 151 4.67 -7.64 -1.51
C THR A 151 5.80 -7.59 -0.49
N PHE A 152 5.78 -8.53 0.45
CA PHE A 152 6.77 -8.71 1.50
C PHE A 152 7.73 -9.86 1.13
N TYR A 153 9.03 -9.62 1.22
CA TYR A 153 10.10 -10.55 0.87
C TYR A 153 10.87 -10.93 2.14
N THR A 154 10.78 -12.20 2.52
CA THR A 154 11.11 -12.67 3.88
C THR A 154 12.38 -13.54 3.92
N GLU A 155 13.15 -13.61 2.84
CA GLU A 155 14.27 -14.56 2.68
C GLU A 155 15.49 -14.16 3.52
N LEU A 156 15.54 -12.91 4.00
CA LEU A 156 16.54 -12.40 4.96
C LEU A 156 16.03 -12.42 6.41
N SER A 157 14.80 -12.85 6.67
CA SER A 157 14.15 -12.72 7.98
C SER A 157 14.90 -13.46 9.09
N GLU A 158 15.32 -14.70 8.82
CA GLU A 158 16.06 -15.54 9.78
C GLU A 158 17.53 -15.13 9.94
N THR A 159 18.14 -14.54 8.90
CA THR A 159 19.60 -14.33 8.82
C THR A 159 20.05 -12.88 9.03
N LYS A 160 19.13 -11.92 8.97
CA LYS A 160 19.39 -10.47 9.12
C LYS A 160 18.34 -9.74 9.98
N ASP A 161 17.32 -10.43 10.51
CA ASP A 161 16.09 -9.81 11.07
C ASP A 161 15.44 -8.80 10.09
N LEU A 162 15.58 -9.01 8.77
CA LEU A 162 15.18 -8.04 7.74
C LEU A 162 14.13 -8.63 6.81
N VAL A 163 13.10 -7.83 6.53
CA VAL A 163 12.06 -8.10 5.52
C VAL A 163 12.01 -6.88 4.60
N PHE A 164 12.17 -7.12 3.30
CA PHE A 164 12.00 -6.09 2.28
C PHE A 164 10.53 -5.99 1.88
N ILE A 165 10.07 -4.78 1.56
CA ILE A 165 8.69 -4.51 1.14
C ILE A 165 8.75 -3.68 -0.13
N ARG A 166 8.07 -4.16 -1.17
CA ARG A 166 7.86 -3.44 -2.43
C ARG A 166 6.42 -2.94 -2.49
N GLY A 167 6.22 -1.74 -3.01
CA GLY A 167 4.93 -1.21 -3.45
C GLY A 167 4.94 -0.96 -4.96
N ASP A 168 3.88 -1.40 -5.62
CA ASP A 168 3.64 -1.25 -7.06
C ASP A 168 2.37 -0.43 -7.29
N VAL A 169 2.53 0.81 -7.76
CA VAL A 169 1.41 1.72 -8.04
C VAL A 169 0.80 1.35 -9.40
N VAL A 170 -0.30 0.59 -9.35
CA VAL A 170 -1.00 0.07 -10.53
C VAL A 170 -1.79 1.17 -11.25
N PHE A 171 -2.30 2.18 -10.52
CA PHE A 171 -3.01 3.33 -11.08
C PHE A 171 -2.33 4.64 -10.70
N THR A 172 -1.23 4.96 -11.38
CA THR A 172 -0.49 6.23 -11.22
C THR A 172 -1.30 7.50 -11.51
N SER A 173 -2.42 7.37 -12.25
CA SER A 173 -3.40 8.45 -12.45
C SER A 173 -4.40 8.62 -11.30
N LYS A 174 -4.33 7.77 -10.27
CA LYS A 174 -5.21 7.77 -9.10
C LYS A 174 -4.47 7.93 -7.77
N LEU A 175 -3.16 7.72 -7.73
CA LEU A 175 -2.34 7.64 -6.51
C LEU A 175 -0.89 8.00 -6.85
N THR A 176 -0.25 8.88 -6.08
CA THR A 176 1.19 9.19 -6.21
C THR A 176 2.06 8.21 -5.40
N ASP A 177 3.36 8.20 -5.65
CA ASP A 177 4.31 7.33 -4.94
C ASP A 177 4.38 7.68 -3.44
N GLU A 178 4.24 8.96 -3.08
CA GLU A 178 4.19 9.43 -1.69
C GLU A 178 2.91 8.98 -0.97
N GLU A 179 1.75 9.13 -1.61
CA GLU A 179 0.47 8.67 -1.08
C GLU A 179 0.43 7.14 -0.93
N ALA A 180 1.01 6.43 -1.89
CA ALA A 180 1.11 4.98 -1.86
C ALA A 180 2.05 4.48 -0.75
N LYS A 181 3.21 5.14 -0.57
CA LYS A 181 4.09 4.89 0.59
C LYS A 181 3.38 5.16 1.90
N TRP A 182 2.69 6.29 2.02
CA TRP A 182 1.92 6.65 3.21
C TRP A 182 0.80 5.63 3.52
N LEU A 183 0.10 5.10 2.51
CA LEU A 183 -0.88 4.03 2.69
C LEU A 183 -0.24 2.74 3.23
N MET A 184 0.92 2.35 2.72
CA MET A 184 1.66 1.16 3.19
C MET A 184 2.13 1.32 4.64
N GLU A 185 2.74 2.45 4.98
CA GLU A 185 3.20 2.76 6.36
C GLU A 185 2.02 2.87 7.32
N THR A 186 0.92 3.50 6.89
CA THR A 186 -0.32 3.60 7.67
C THR A 186 -0.90 2.22 7.95
N ALA A 187 -1.06 1.37 6.93
CA ALA A 187 -1.56 0.00 7.09
C ALA A 187 -0.68 -0.82 8.03
N GLN A 188 0.65 -0.76 7.88
CA GLN A 188 1.59 -1.42 8.79
C GLN A 188 1.41 -0.92 10.23
N SER A 189 1.32 0.39 10.45
CA SER A 189 1.11 0.97 11.79
C SER A 189 -0.19 0.48 12.45
N PHE A 190 -1.23 0.20 11.66
CA PHE A 190 -2.52 -0.31 12.12
C PHE A 190 -2.46 -1.78 12.58
N TYR A 191 -1.58 -2.59 12.02
CA TYR A 191 -1.31 -3.95 12.53
C TYR A 191 -0.29 -3.95 13.69
N LEU A 192 0.72 -3.08 13.64
CA LEU A 192 1.85 -3.10 14.58
C LEU A 192 1.57 -2.38 15.91
N ASN A 193 0.68 -1.40 15.96
CA ASN A 193 0.33 -0.68 17.19
C ASN A 193 -0.95 -1.26 17.82
N ASP A 194 -0.90 -1.65 19.09
CA ASP A 194 -2.01 -2.33 19.79
C ASP A 194 -3.29 -1.49 19.93
N THR A 195 -3.16 -0.17 20.08
CA THR A 195 -4.32 0.73 20.16
C THR A 195 -4.98 0.87 18.78
N ARG A 196 -4.17 1.00 17.71
CA ARG A 196 -4.68 1.02 16.33
C ARG A 196 -5.24 -0.35 15.91
N TYR A 197 -4.66 -1.47 16.33
CA TYR A 197 -5.13 -2.81 15.97
C TYR A 197 -6.54 -3.11 16.49
N LYS A 198 -6.95 -2.55 17.64
CA LYS A 198 -8.33 -2.65 18.13
C LYS A 198 -9.38 -2.08 17.17
N LEU A 199 -9.01 -1.15 16.28
CA LEU A 199 -9.89 -0.66 15.21
C LEU A 199 -10.07 -1.71 14.10
N LEU A 200 -9.01 -2.48 13.78
CA LEU A 200 -9.08 -3.59 12.83
C LEU A 200 -9.86 -4.75 13.41
N GLU A 201 -9.71 -5.04 14.70
CA GLU A 201 -10.53 -6.06 15.37
C GLU A 201 -12.01 -5.67 15.39
N ARG A 202 -12.35 -4.42 15.72
CA ARG A 202 -13.73 -3.93 15.58
C ARG A 202 -14.23 -4.05 14.14
N PHE A 203 -13.44 -3.64 13.14
CA PHE A 203 -13.84 -3.75 11.74
C PHE A 203 -14.07 -5.21 11.28
N ASN A 204 -13.20 -6.14 11.65
CA ASN A 204 -13.22 -7.54 11.16
C ASN A 204 -14.07 -8.49 12.01
N LYS A 205 -14.24 -8.23 13.31
CA LYS A 205 -14.90 -9.13 14.26
C LYS A 205 -16.20 -8.52 14.80
N HIS A 206 -16.24 -7.20 15.06
CA HIS A 206 -17.34 -6.50 15.72
C HIS A 206 -17.88 -5.31 14.91
N THR A 207 -18.19 -5.53 13.61
CA THR A 207 -18.49 -4.46 12.62
C THR A 207 -19.78 -3.63 12.88
N HIS A 208 -20.39 -3.76 14.06
CA HIS A 208 -21.47 -2.89 14.54
C HIS A 208 -20.94 -1.82 15.52
N ASP A 209 -19.83 -2.10 16.19
CA ASP A 209 -19.14 -1.18 17.11
C ASP A 209 -18.01 -0.38 16.42
N PHE A 210 -17.85 -0.57 15.10
CA PHE A 210 -16.85 0.14 14.29
C PHE A 210 -17.40 1.48 13.81
N GLU A 211 -16.79 2.57 14.28
CA GLU A 211 -17.05 3.93 13.81
C GLU A 211 -15.85 4.47 13.03
N PHE A 212 -16.09 5.02 11.83
CA PHE A 212 -15.01 5.53 10.98
C PHE A 212 -14.33 6.79 11.54
N LYS A 213 -15.06 7.57 12.36
CA LYS A 213 -14.51 8.74 13.08
C LYS A 213 -13.29 8.36 13.94
N ASP A 214 -13.29 7.17 14.53
CA ASP A 214 -12.21 6.68 15.38
C ASP A 214 -10.94 6.41 14.56
N VAL A 215 -11.08 6.09 13.27
CA VAL A 215 -9.94 5.91 12.33
C VAL A 215 -9.37 7.26 11.92
N LEU A 216 -10.22 8.28 11.70
CA LEU A 216 -9.78 9.66 11.48
C LEU A 216 -9.03 10.20 12.71
N GLN A 217 -9.58 10.02 13.90
CA GLN A 217 -8.93 10.41 15.17
C GLN A 217 -7.60 9.67 15.39
N ALA A 218 -7.53 8.37 15.11
CA ALA A 218 -6.30 7.58 15.23
C ALA A 218 -5.21 7.96 14.20
N LEU A 219 -5.52 8.85 13.25
CA LEU A 219 -4.61 9.41 12.24
C LEU A 219 -4.52 10.95 12.32
N ASP A 220 -5.00 11.54 13.43
CA ASP A 220 -4.99 12.99 13.69
C ASP A 220 -5.70 13.83 12.58
N MET A 221 -6.63 13.22 11.86
CA MET A 221 -7.39 13.86 10.77
C MET A 221 -8.63 14.61 11.27
N PRO A 222 -9.00 15.74 10.64
CA PRO A 222 -10.23 16.46 10.94
C PRO A 222 -11.49 15.58 10.87
N VAL A 223 -12.30 15.61 11.93
CA VAL A 223 -13.65 15.04 11.97
C VAL A 223 -14.64 16.16 11.64
N LEU A 224 -15.37 16.01 10.54
CA LEU A 224 -16.19 17.06 9.88
C LEU A 224 -17.70 16.84 10.02
#